data_AF-A0A368FEQ5-F1
#
_entry.id   AF-A0A368FEQ5-F1
#
_cell.length_a   1.000
_cell.length_b   1.000
_cell.length_c   1.000
_cell.angle_alpha   90.00
_cell.angle_beta   90.00
_cell.angle_gamma   90.00
#
_symmetry.space_group_name_H-M   'P 1'
#
loop_
_entity.id
_entity.type
_entity.pdbx_description
1 polymer ?
#
loop_
_entity_poly.entity_id
_entity_poly.type
_entity_poly.pdbx_seq_one_letter_code
_entity_poly.pdbx_strand_id
1 'polypeptide(L)'
;MRLVHINTPAYFQYELEEVSLSALLGLLKNSYVDARAVIRRDPHVALLAQILNDTPVYRAICSVLLEDVNIQDQATKTSRRTSAPALPAVELLSIAISRYSSLKASIRSTDSDVMLAPLHTLLLSPLQPSGLNILDILLLYIEEADDLPGHALYAARILRELCAVRPSLQSRMVELLRARRMVSRNSRGIRNVLNPGVVRYTVQDMVALEFNESDPIRLRGEAALVVLETLSDSIETDPAGNNLCFLLFGFKHTIDASGQLYDIDAPPTGFHQVLSILEQFIAAADPFQLQFSALIEPAFRLLQRLVSMDCIYSPAVLRFIRSMNLVQQLVTSPFLSTPLSQADDLPGHALYAARILRELCAVRPSLQSRMVELLRARRMVSRNSRGIRNVLNPGVVRYTVQDMVALGRSTASAGIRKLLFRFVST
;
A
#
# COMPACT_ATOMS: atom_id res chain seq x y z
N MET A 1 -35.20 -12.73 -21.12
CA MET A 1 -34.61 -13.43 -22.28
C MET A 1 -33.94 -14.70 -21.77
N ARG A 2 -34.57 -15.86 -21.97
CA ARG A 2 -33.96 -17.18 -21.69
C ARG A 2 -33.05 -17.49 -22.86
N LEU A 3 -31.74 -17.33 -22.69
CA LEU A 3 -30.78 -17.86 -23.65
C LEU A 3 -30.53 -19.33 -23.32
N VAL A 4 -30.76 -20.12 -24.36
CA VAL A 4 -30.60 -21.56 -24.50
C VAL A 4 -29.20 -21.98 -24.01
N HIS A 5 -29.15 -23.10 -23.29
CA HIS A 5 -27.94 -23.90 -23.07
C HIS A 5 -27.35 -24.28 -24.43
N ILE A 6 -26.52 -23.40 -24.99
CA ILE A 6 -25.60 -23.75 -26.05
C ILE A 6 -24.32 -24.12 -25.31
N ASN A 7 -23.85 -25.36 -25.50
CA ASN A 7 -22.48 -25.74 -25.17
C ASN A 7 -21.54 -24.93 -26.06
N THR A 8 -21.35 -23.65 -25.73
CA THR A 8 -20.24 -22.87 -26.25
C THR A 8 -18.96 -23.51 -25.72
N PRO A 9 -17.99 -23.85 -26.60
CA PRO A 9 -16.68 -24.26 -26.14
C PRO A 9 -16.16 -23.18 -25.18
N ALA A 10 -15.69 -23.56 -23.98
CA ALA A 10 -15.23 -22.63 -22.94
C ALA A 10 -14.31 -21.52 -23.47
N TYR A 11 -13.55 -21.83 -24.53
CA TYR A 11 -12.74 -20.89 -25.31
C TYR A 11 -13.51 -19.63 -25.79
N PHE A 12 -14.67 -19.78 -26.42
CA PHE A 12 -15.45 -18.65 -26.93
C PHE A 12 -16.07 -17.80 -25.82
N GLN A 13 -16.32 -18.41 -24.67
CA GLN A 13 -16.86 -17.68 -23.51
C GLN A 13 -15.82 -16.73 -22.93
N TYR A 14 -14.59 -17.22 -22.68
CA TYR A 14 -13.53 -16.35 -22.13
C TYR A 14 -13.12 -15.22 -23.07
N GLU A 15 -13.07 -15.47 -24.38
CA GLU A 15 -12.80 -14.43 -25.37
C GLU A 15 -13.90 -13.36 -25.37
N LEU A 16 -15.17 -13.77 -25.31
CA LEU A 16 -16.29 -12.83 -25.23
C LEU A 16 -16.25 -12.01 -23.94
N GLU A 17 -15.95 -12.65 -22.80
CA GLU A 17 -15.80 -11.99 -21.51
C GLU A 17 -14.67 -10.96 -21.54
N GLU A 18 -13.50 -11.35 -22.05
CA GLU A 18 -12.32 -10.48 -22.16
C GLU A 18 -12.62 -9.26 -23.04
N VAL A 19 -13.18 -9.46 -24.23
CA VAL A 19 -13.52 -8.37 -25.16
C VAL A 19 -14.59 -7.46 -24.57
N SER A 20 -15.62 -8.03 -23.93
CA SER A 20 -16.70 -7.26 -23.32
C SER A 20 -16.20 -6.41 -22.16
N LEU A 21 -15.42 -6.99 -21.25
CA LEU A 21 -14.85 -6.29 -20.11
C LEU A 21 -13.84 -5.23 -20.56
N SER A 22 -13.02 -5.52 -21.57
CA SER A 22 -12.07 -4.57 -22.15
C SER A 22 -12.78 -3.38 -22.81
N ALA A 23 -13.92 -3.61 -23.49
CA ALA A 23 -14.73 -2.53 -24.06
C ALA A 23 -15.33 -1.63 -22.96
N LEU A 24 -15.87 -2.22 -21.89
CA LEU A 24 -16.37 -1.47 -20.72
C LEU A 24 -15.24 -0.69 -20.03
N LEU A 25 -14.06 -1.29 -19.94
CA LEU A 25 -12.87 -0.67 -19.38
C LEU A 25 -12.42 0.55 -20.20
N GLY A 26 -12.40 0.43 -21.53
CA GLY A 26 -12.08 1.54 -22.44
C GLY A 26 -13.03 2.74 -22.27
N LEU A 27 -14.31 2.48 -21.99
CA LEU A 27 -15.29 3.52 -21.69
C LEU A 27 -15.00 4.22 -20.36
N LEU A 28 -14.57 3.49 -19.32
CA LEU A 28 -14.21 4.10 -18.05
C LEU A 28 -12.88 4.83 -18.10
N LYS A 29 -11.80 4.26 -18.65
CA LYS A 29 -10.43 4.83 -18.62
C LYS A 29 -10.38 6.30 -19.04
N ASN A 30 -11.11 6.66 -20.09
CA ASN A 30 -11.08 8.00 -20.68
C ASN A 30 -12.17 8.95 -20.16
N SER A 31 -12.98 8.52 -19.20
CA SER A 31 -14.12 9.29 -18.69
C SER A 31 -13.83 9.91 -17.32
N TYR A 32 -14.29 11.14 -17.11
CA TYR A 32 -14.21 11.84 -15.81
C TYR A 32 -15.59 11.94 -15.17
N VAL A 33 -15.65 11.78 -13.85
CA VAL A 33 -16.90 11.89 -13.11
C VAL A 33 -16.99 13.27 -12.46
N ASP A 34 -17.93 14.07 -12.94
CA ASP A 34 -18.28 15.36 -12.35
C ASP A 34 -19.81 15.55 -12.28
N ALA A 35 -20.24 16.68 -11.71
CA ALA A 35 -21.66 17.03 -11.62
C ALA A 35 -22.35 17.09 -13.00
N ARG A 36 -21.64 17.52 -14.05
CA ARG A 36 -22.22 17.65 -15.40
C ARG A 36 -22.50 16.29 -16.00
N ALA A 37 -21.56 15.35 -15.88
CA ALA A 37 -21.72 13.98 -16.34
C ALA A 37 -22.90 13.28 -15.66
N VAL A 38 -23.10 13.53 -14.36
CA VAL A 38 -24.24 12.98 -13.59
C VAL A 38 -25.56 13.56 -14.09
N ILE A 39 -25.67 14.89 -14.25
CA ILE A 39 -26.90 15.54 -14.76
C ILE A 39 -27.25 15.04 -16.16
N ARG A 40 -26.25 14.88 -17.03
CA ARG A 40 -26.43 14.40 -18.40
C ARG A 40 -26.68 12.90 -18.49
N ARG A 41 -26.51 12.16 -17.39
CA ARG A 41 -26.60 10.71 -17.34
C ARG A 41 -25.69 10.05 -18.37
N ASP A 42 -24.45 10.53 -18.45
CA ASP A 42 -23.47 10.03 -19.41
C ASP A 42 -23.27 8.51 -19.22
N PRO A 43 -22.98 7.75 -20.29
CA PRO A 43 -22.92 6.28 -20.24
C PRO A 43 -21.97 5.72 -19.17
N HIS A 44 -20.85 6.42 -18.92
CA HIS A 44 -19.86 6.00 -17.91
C HIS A 44 -20.40 6.16 -16.48
N VAL A 45 -21.28 7.13 -16.21
CA VAL A 45 -21.95 7.28 -14.91
C VAL A 45 -22.92 6.12 -14.69
N ALA A 46 -23.69 5.77 -15.72
CA ALA A 46 -24.60 4.62 -15.67
C ALA A 46 -23.83 3.31 -15.44
N LEU A 47 -22.72 3.10 -16.16
CA LEU A 47 -21.86 1.94 -15.98
C LEU A 47 -21.25 1.87 -14.57
N LEU A 48 -20.75 2.99 -14.03
CA LEU A 48 -20.26 3.05 -12.66
C LEU A 48 -21.36 2.70 -11.64
N ALA A 49 -22.59 3.21 -11.84
CA ALA A 49 -23.72 2.84 -11.00
C ALA A 49 -24.06 1.35 -11.08
N GLN A 50 -23.88 0.71 -12.24
CA GLN A 50 -24.05 -0.75 -12.36
C GLN A 50 -22.95 -1.50 -11.60
N ILE A 51 -21.68 -1.10 -11.73
CA ILE A 51 -20.57 -1.79 -11.07
C ILE A 51 -20.56 -1.57 -9.55
N LEU A 52 -20.98 -0.37 -9.10
CA LEU A 52 -20.97 0.05 -7.68
C LEU A 52 -22.29 -0.25 -6.95
N ASN A 53 -23.06 -1.19 -7.46
CA ASN A 53 -24.27 -1.74 -6.82
C ASN A 53 -24.35 -3.25 -7.10
N ASP A 54 -25.16 -3.96 -6.34
CA ASP A 54 -25.40 -5.38 -6.56
C ASP A 54 -26.31 -5.60 -7.80
N THR A 55 -25.72 -5.41 -8.98
CA THR A 55 -26.38 -5.54 -10.28
C THR A 55 -25.85 -6.77 -11.03
N PRO A 56 -26.50 -7.19 -12.13
CA PRO A 56 -25.98 -8.25 -12.98
C PRO A 56 -24.55 -7.99 -13.49
N VAL A 57 -24.19 -6.73 -13.76
CA VAL A 57 -22.83 -6.37 -14.22
C VAL A 57 -21.81 -6.62 -13.10
N TYR A 58 -22.10 -6.13 -11.89
CA TYR A 58 -21.24 -6.37 -10.73
C TYR A 58 -21.07 -7.86 -10.44
N ARG A 59 -22.17 -8.62 -10.46
CA ARG A 59 -22.13 -10.08 -10.24
C ARG A 59 -21.35 -10.80 -11.32
N ALA A 60 -21.48 -10.41 -12.59
CA ALA A 60 -20.70 -10.99 -13.69
C ALA A 60 -19.19 -10.76 -13.50
N ILE A 61 -18.79 -9.53 -13.14
CA ILE A 61 -17.39 -9.23 -12.79
C ILE A 61 -16.92 -10.12 -11.64
N CYS A 62 -17.71 -10.23 -10.57
CA CYS A 62 -17.38 -11.08 -9.42
C CYS A 62 -17.25 -12.56 -9.80
N SER A 63 -18.13 -13.07 -10.68
CA SER A 63 -18.07 -14.45 -11.15
C SER A 63 -16.80 -14.74 -11.94
N VAL A 64 -16.39 -13.85 -12.85
CA VAL A 64 -15.13 -13.98 -13.61
C VAL A 64 -13.93 -14.04 -12.67
N LEU A 65 -13.87 -13.11 -11.71
CA LEU A 65 -12.78 -13.08 -10.72
C LEU A 65 -12.77 -14.35 -9.86
N LEU A 66 -13.95 -14.80 -9.41
CA LEU A 66 -14.07 -15.97 -8.57
C LEU A 66 -13.69 -17.26 -9.31
N GLU A 67 -14.09 -17.39 -10.56
CA GLU A 67 -13.73 -18.51 -11.42
C GLU A 67 -12.21 -18.60 -11.61
N ASP A 68 -11.56 -17.46 -11.89
CA ASP A 68 -10.11 -17.40 -12.07
C ASP A 68 -9.34 -17.87 -10.82
N VAL A 69 -9.67 -17.36 -9.62
CA VAL A 69 -9.00 -17.84 -8.39
C VAL A 69 -9.31 -19.30 -8.06
N ASN A 70 -10.51 -19.80 -8.39
CA ASN A 70 -10.84 -21.22 -8.19
C ASN A 70 -10.02 -22.13 -9.13
N ILE A 71 -9.73 -21.67 -10.35
CA ILE A 71 -8.88 -22.41 -11.30
C ILE A 71 -7.42 -22.41 -10.81
N GLN A 72 -6.93 -21.28 -10.30
CA GLN A 72 -5.57 -21.17 -9.75
C GLN A 72 -5.32 -22.13 -8.57
N ASP A 73 -6.34 -22.33 -7.72
CA ASP A 73 -6.23 -23.21 -6.55
C ASP A 73 -6.25 -24.71 -6.93
N GLN A 74 -6.64 -25.06 -8.16
CA GLN A 74 -6.57 -26.42 -8.67
C GLN A 74 -5.13 -26.73 -9.13
N ALA A 75 -4.50 -27.76 -8.54
CA ALA A 75 -3.08 -28.12 -8.71
C ALA A 75 -2.60 -28.37 -10.16
N THR A 76 -3.50 -28.38 -11.15
CA THR A 76 -3.19 -28.43 -12.58
C THR A 76 -2.93 -27.03 -13.13
N LYS A 77 -1.65 -26.60 -13.09
CA LYS A 77 -1.13 -25.33 -13.64
C LYS A 77 -1.20 -25.21 -15.18
N THR A 78 -2.15 -25.87 -15.82
CA THR A 78 -2.26 -25.95 -17.28
C THR A 78 -3.35 -25.01 -17.79
N SER A 79 -3.09 -23.69 -17.81
CA SER A 79 -3.59 -22.74 -18.83
C SER A 79 -3.36 -21.29 -18.39
N ARG A 80 -2.47 -20.56 -19.08
CA ARG A 80 -2.38 -19.08 -18.99
C ARG A 80 -3.57 -18.35 -19.65
N ARG A 81 -4.47 -19.07 -20.34
CA ARG A 81 -5.60 -18.47 -21.07
C ARG A 81 -6.84 -18.22 -20.19
N THR A 82 -6.90 -18.77 -18.97
CA THR A 82 -8.06 -18.60 -18.07
C THR A 82 -8.05 -17.28 -17.31
N SER A 83 -6.90 -16.61 -17.18
CA SER A 83 -6.79 -15.31 -16.48
C SER A 83 -7.01 -14.10 -17.40
N ALA A 84 -7.17 -14.30 -18.71
CA ALA A 84 -7.31 -13.21 -19.67
C ALA A 84 -8.51 -12.28 -19.38
N PRO A 85 -9.74 -12.79 -19.08
CA PRO A 85 -10.84 -11.91 -18.70
C PRO A 85 -10.75 -11.38 -17.26
N ALA A 86 -9.96 -12.00 -16.39
CA ALA A 86 -9.82 -11.59 -15.00
C ALA A 86 -9.09 -10.25 -14.84
N LEU A 87 -8.08 -9.98 -15.70
CA LEU A 87 -7.35 -8.71 -15.66
C LEU A 87 -8.24 -7.49 -15.91
N PRO A 88 -8.98 -7.39 -17.03
CA PRO A 88 -9.89 -6.26 -17.25
C PRO A 88 -11.02 -6.24 -16.21
N ALA A 89 -11.45 -7.38 -15.66
CA ALA A 89 -12.43 -7.42 -14.58
C ALA A 89 -11.95 -6.73 -13.29
N VAL A 90 -10.76 -7.09 -12.78
CA VAL A 90 -10.21 -6.51 -11.54
C VAL A 90 -9.84 -5.05 -11.76
N GLU A 91 -9.36 -4.70 -12.95
CA GLU A 91 -9.06 -3.33 -13.33
C GLU A 91 -10.33 -2.45 -13.38
N LEU A 92 -11.39 -2.94 -14.01
CA LEU A 92 -12.68 -2.26 -14.08
C LEU A 92 -13.23 -2.00 -12.67
N LEU A 93 -13.12 -2.99 -11.77
CA LEU A 93 -13.50 -2.84 -10.37
C LEU A 93 -12.61 -1.81 -9.65
N SER A 94 -11.29 -1.82 -9.89
CA SER A 94 -10.36 -0.84 -9.32
C SER A 94 -10.66 0.59 -9.76
N ILE A 95 -10.98 0.81 -11.04
CA ILE A 95 -11.36 2.14 -11.56
C ILE A 95 -12.72 2.57 -10.99
N ALA A 96 -13.69 1.66 -10.90
CA ALA A 96 -14.98 1.99 -10.33
C ALA A 96 -14.87 2.42 -8.87
N ILE A 97 -14.09 1.69 -8.07
CA ILE A 97 -13.89 1.97 -6.64
C ILE A 97 -13.13 3.28 -6.43
N SER A 98 -12.06 3.55 -7.20
CA SER A 98 -11.32 4.83 -7.09
C SER A 98 -12.17 6.05 -7.41
N ARG A 99 -13.24 5.89 -8.21
CA ARG A 99 -14.19 6.96 -8.56
C ARG A 99 -15.39 7.05 -7.63
N TYR A 100 -15.54 6.13 -6.68
CA TYR A 100 -16.71 6.04 -5.81
C TYR A 100 -16.94 7.34 -5.02
N SER A 101 -15.90 7.93 -4.44
CA SER A 101 -15.98 9.15 -3.64
C SER A 101 -16.43 10.35 -4.47
N SER A 102 -15.81 10.57 -5.63
CA SER A 102 -16.16 11.63 -6.58
C SER A 102 -17.58 11.48 -7.15
N LEU A 103 -17.98 10.25 -7.50
CA LEU A 103 -19.33 9.97 -7.98
C LEU A 103 -20.37 10.25 -6.89
N LYS A 104 -20.13 9.76 -5.67
CA LYS A 104 -21.00 9.98 -4.52
C LYS A 104 -21.15 11.47 -4.18
N ALA A 105 -20.07 12.25 -4.28
CA ALA A 105 -20.11 13.69 -4.10
C ALA A 105 -20.93 14.39 -5.21
N SER A 106 -20.74 13.97 -6.46
CA SER A 106 -21.45 14.54 -7.63
C SER A 106 -22.94 14.21 -7.63
N ILE A 107 -23.34 13.00 -7.22
CA ILE A 107 -24.75 12.62 -7.03
C ILE A 107 -25.41 13.53 -5.99
N ARG A 108 -24.73 13.75 -4.85
CA ARG A 108 -25.23 14.61 -3.77
C ARG A 108 -25.35 16.07 -4.16
N SER A 109 -24.42 16.59 -4.98
CA SER A 109 -24.44 18.01 -5.38
C SER A 109 -25.44 18.32 -6.49
N THR A 110 -25.96 17.29 -7.17
CA THR A 110 -26.89 17.42 -8.30
C THR A 110 -28.29 16.93 -7.98
N ASP A 111 -28.54 16.55 -6.72
CA ASP A 111 -29.79 15.92 -6.27
C ASP A 111 -30.25 14.76 -7.18
N SER A 112 -29.28 14.00 -7.68
CA SER A 112 -29.53 12.87 -8.57
C SER A 112 -30.18 11.70 -7.83
N ASP A 113 -31.06 10.98 -8.54
CA ASP A 113 -31.74 9.77 -8.10
C ASP A 113 -30.85 8.51 -8.07
N VAL A 114 -29.61 8.60 -8.56
CA VAL A 114 -28.67 7.48 -8.55
C VAL A 114 -28.30 7.09 -7.12
N MET A 115 -28.56 5.84 -6.75
CA MET A 115 -28.15 5.29 -5.45
C MET A 115 -26.88 4.45 -5.61
N LEU A 116 -25.99 4.52 -4.63
CA LEU A 116 -24.78 3.69 -4.56
C LEU A 116 -24.76 2.88 -3.27
N ALA A 117 -24.48 1.59 -3.39
CA ALA A 117 -24.25 0.73 -2.25
C ALA A 117 -22.99 1.15 -1.47
N PRO A 118 -22.93 0.90 -0.15
CA PRO A 118 -21.68 1.06 0.59
C PRO A 118 -20.64 0.07 0.09
N LEU A 119 -19.42 0.55 -0.23
CA LEU A 119 -18.33 -0.29 -0.76
C LEU A 119 -18.06 -1.54 0.10
N HIS A 120 -18.00 -1.37 1.41
CA HIS A 120 -17.75 -2.49 2.32
C HIS A 120 -18.83 -3.57 2.28
N THR A 121 -20.07 -3.22 1.96
CA THR A 121 -21.14 -4.21 1.79
C THR A 121 -20.90 -5.04 0.54
N LEU A 122 -20.52 -4.41 -0.58
CA LEU A 122 -20.19 -5.11 -1.81
C LEU A 122 -18.95 -6.01 -1.63
N LEU A 123 -17.85 -5.42 -1.13
CA LEU A 123 -16.55 -6.08 -1.13
C LEU A 123 -16.38 -7.17 -0.06
N LEU A 124 -17.14 -7.10 1.04
CA LEU A 124 -17.03 -8.07 2.14
C LEU A 124 -18.14 -9.12 2.17
N SER A 125 -19.16 -8.98 1.32
CA SER A 125 -20.22 -9.98 1.22
C SER A 125 -19.71 -11.26 0.56
N PRO A 126 -20.09 -12.44 1.06
CA PRO A 126 -19.67 -13.72 0.49
C PRO A 126 -20.30 -13.92 -0.89
N LEU A 127 -19.46 -14.25 -1.86
CA LEU A 127 -19.83 -14.62 -3.22
C LEU A 127 -20.13 -16.12 -3.28
N GLN A 128 -21.14 -16.50 -4.04
CA GLN A 128 -21.49 -17.90 -4.28
C GLN A 128 -20.80 -18.41 -5.54
N PRO A 129 -20.40 -19.70 -5.60
CA PRO A 129 -20.65 -20.75 -4.61
C PRO A 129 -19.54 -20.93 -3.55
N SER A 130 -18.38 -20.29 -3.72
CA SER A 130 -17.20 -20.54 -2.88
C SER A 130 -17.31 -20.01 -1.44
N GLY A 131 -18.18 -19.02 -1.21
CA GLY A 131 -18.23 -18.24 0.02
C GLY A 131 -17.10 -17.21 0.14
N LEU A 132 -16.16 -17.12 -0.81
CA LEU A 132 -15.14 -16.07 -0.87
C LEU A 132 -15.75 -14.70 -1.06
N ASN A 133 -15.22 -13.67 -0.42
CA ASN A 133 -15.57 -12.29 -0.75
C ASN A 133 -14.47 -11.64 -1.58
N ILE A 134 -14.69 -10.41 -2.05
CA ILE A 134 -13.69 -9.71 -2.86
C ILE A 134 -12.39 -9.54 -2.08
N LEU A 135 -12.43 -9.19 -0.78
CA LEU A 135 -11.22 -9.07 0.04
C LEU A 135 -10.34 -10.33 0.00
N ASP A 136 -10.93 -11.53 0.03
CA ASP A 136 -10.16 -12.78 -0.12
C ASP A 136 -9.48 -12.86 -1.49
N ILE A 137 -10.23 -12.57 -2.56
CA ILE A 137 -9.74 -12.61 -3.94
C ILE A 137 -8.58 -11.61 -4.13
N LEU A 138 -8.67 -10.40 -3.56
CA LEU A 138 -7.60 -9.40 -3.64
C LEU A 138 -6.29 -9.93 -3.03
N LEU A 139 -6.37 -10.59 -1.88
CA LEU A 139 -5.19 -11.13 -1.20
C LEU A 139 -4.58 -12.32 -1.96
N LEU A 140 -5.40 -13.12 -2.64
CA LEU A 140 -4.92 -14.17 -3.55
C LEU A 140 -4.17 -13.57 -4.74
N TYR A 141 -4.69 -12.52 -5.38
CA TYR A 141 -3.97 -11.84 -6.46
C TYR A 141 -2.67 -11.17 -6.00
N ILE A 142 -2.63 -10.63 -4.78
CA ILE A 142 -1.38 -10.07 -4.22
C ILE A 142 -0.34 -11.18 -3.97
N GLU A 143 -0.76 -12.39 -3.60
CA GLU A 143 0.15 -13.53 -3.46
C GLU A 143 0.79 -13.92 -4.79
N GLU A 144 0.02 -13.88 -5.87
CA GLU A 144 0.43 -14.22 -7.24
C GLU A 144 1.13 -13.06 -7.97
N ALA A 145 1.68 -12.08 -7.25
CA ALA A 145 2.25 -10.88 -7.88
C ALA A 145 3.37 -11.17 -8.88
N ASP A 146 4.12 -12.26 -8.70
CA ASP A 146 5.21 -12.64 -9.62
C ASP A 146 4.70 -13.18 -10.96
N ASP A 147 3.56 -13.88 -10.96
CA ASP A 147 2.94 -14.46 -12.16
C ASP A 147 1.89 -13.52 -12.78
N LEU A 148 1.19 -12.73 -11.96
CA LEU A 148 0.06 -11.86 -12.33
C LEU A 148 0.23 -10.42 -11.79
N PRO A 149 1.30 -9.69 -12.17
CA PRO A 149 1.62 -8.39 -11.58
C PRO A 149 0.55 -7.31 -11.80
N GLY A 150 -0.15 -7.35 -12.94
CA GLY A 150 -1.28 -6.45 -13.20
C GLY A 150 -2.46 -6.69 -12.25
N HIS A 151 -2.79 -7.96 -11.99
CA HIS A 151 -3.85 -8.32 -11.04
C HIS A 151 -3.47 -7.89 -9.63
N ALA A 152 -2.23 -8.14 -9.21
CA ALA A 152 -1.71 -7.72 -7.92
C ALA A 152 -1.78 -6.20 -7.73
N LEU A 153 -1.43 -5.41 -8.75
CA LEU A 153 -1.52 -3.95 -8.69
C LEU A 153 -2.95 -3.47 -8.48
N TYR A 154 -3.89 -3.91 -9.31
CA TYR A 154 -5.29 -3.50 -9.18
C TYR A 154 -5.91 -3.99 -7.88
N ALA A 155 -5.53 -5.20 -7.45
CA ALA A 155 -5.93 -5.73 -6.16
C ALA A 155 -5.43 -4.87 -4.99
N ALA A 156 -4.15 -4.47 -5.02
CA ALA A 156 -3.56 -3.58 -4.02
C ALA A 156 -4.25 -2.21 -4.01
N ARG A 157 -4.58 -1.64 -5.17
CA ARG A 157 -5.32 -0.36 -5.26
C ARG A 157 -6.70 -0.45 -4.62
N ILE A 158 -7.44 -1.53 -4.88
CA ILE A 158 -8.74 -1.77 -4.23
C ILE A 158 -8.57 -1.93 -2.72
N LEU A 159 -7.55 -2.70 -2.29
CA LEU A 159 -7.26 -2.91 -0.88
C LEU A 159 -6.94 -1.59 -0.16
N ARG A 160 -6.24 -0.66 -0.81
CA ARG A 160 -5.96 0.68 -0.27
C ARG A 160 -7.24 1.45 0.02
N GLU A 161 -8.15 1.52 -0.95
CA GLU A 161 -9.46 2.21 -0.79
C GLU A 161 -10.31 1.55 0.30
N LEU A 162 -10.23 0.22 0.43
CA LEU A 162 -10.92 -0.52 1.48
C LEU A 162 -10.28 -0.31 2.86
N CYS A 163 -8.97 -0.05 2.93
CA CYS A 163 -8.26 0.21 4.18
C CYS A 163 -8.40 1.66 4.68
N ALA A 164 -8.60 2.62 3.79
CA ALA A 164 -8.80 4.06 4.09
C ALA A 164 -10.19 4.35 4.69
N VAL A 165 -10.59 3.56 5.69
CA VAL A 165 -11.93 3.53 6.28
C VAL A 165 -11.85 3.67 7.80
N ARG A 166 -13.01 3.66 8.48
CA ARG A 166 -13.06 3.75 9.96
C ARG A 166 -12.50 2.50 10.68
N PRO A 167 -11.99 2.63 11.92
CA PRO A 167 -11.43 1.52 12.71
C PRO A 167 -12.31 0.26 12.81
N SER A 168 -13.63 0.43 13.00
CA SER A 168 -14.55 -0.70 13.13
C SER A 168 -14.59 -1.60 11.89
N LEU A 169 -14.31 -1.05 10.71
CA LEU A 169 -14.25 -1.84 9.48
C LEU A 169 -12.92 -2.60 9.36
N GLN A 170 -11.81 -2.04 9.82
CA GLN A 170 -10.52 -2.74 9.93
C GLN A 170 -10.66 -3.99 10.81
N SER A 171 -11.25 -3.84 12.00
CA SER A 171 -11.50 -4.97 12.91
C SER A 171 -12.38 -6.05 12.26
N ARG A 172 -13.47 -5.66 11.58
CA ARG A 172 -14.35 -6.61 10.86
C ARG A 172 -13.60 -7.37 9.76
N MET A 173 -12.74 -6.70 8.98
CA MET A 173 -11.94 -7.37 7.95
C MET A 173 -10.98 -8.38 8.57
N VAL A 174 -10.33 -8.03 9.68
CA VAL A 174 -9.44 -8.94 10.41
C VAL A 174 -10.19 -10.17 10.91
N GLU A 175 -11.38 -10.00 11.48
CA GLU A 175 -12.22 -11.10 11.96
C GLU A 175 -12.64 -12.04 10.81
N LEU A 176 -13.06 -11.48 9.67
CA LEU A 176 -13.44 -12.26 8.48
C LEU A 176 -12.27 -13.12 7.98
N LEU A 177 -11.08 -12.54 7.85
CA LEU A 177 -9.90 -13.26 7.36
C LEU A 177 -9.42 -14.33 8.35
N ARG A 178 -9.53 -14.08 9.66
CA ARG A 178 -9.20 -15.07 10.70
C ARG A 178 -10.16 -16.27 10.65
N ALA A 179 -11.46 -16.02 10.50
CA ALA A 179 -12.46 -17.07 10.43
C ALA A 179 -12.21 -18.04 9.26
N ARG A 180 -11.64 -17.54 8.16
CA ARG A 180 -11.33 -18.31 6.94
C ARG A 180 -10.03 -19.11 7.01
N ARG A 181 -9.22 -18.98 8.07
CA ARG A 181 -7.91 -19.66 8.23
C ARG A 181 -6.89 -19.38 7.11
N MET A 182 -7.03 -18.27 6.40
CA MET A 182 -6.14 -17.87 5.29
C MET A 182 -4.93 -17.03 5.73
N VAL A 183 -4.79 -16.75 7.04
CA VAL A 183 -3.81 -15.79 7.57
C VAL A 183 -2.36 -16.13 7.19
N SER A 184 -1.98 -17.42 7.24
CA SER A 184 -0.63 -17.85 6.88
C SER A 184 -0.34 -17.66 5.38
N ARG A 185 -1.32 -17.94 4.52
CA ARG A 185 -1.26 -17.70 3.07
C ARG A 185 -1.18 -16.21 2.76
N ASN A 186 -2.05 -15.40 3.38
CA ASN A 186 -2.04 -13.95 3.21
C ASN A 186 -0.71 -13.32 3.66
N SER A 187 -0.15 -13.78 4.78
CA SER A 187 1.15 -13.30 5.26
C SER A 187 2.30 -13.68 4.33
N ARG A 188 2.23 -14.87 3.72
CA ARG A 188 3.14 -15.28 2.65
C ARG A 188 3.00 -14.38 1.42
N GLY A 189 1.78 -14.06 1.01
CA GLY A 189 1.54 -13.15 -0.10
C GLY A 189 2.18 -11.77 0.13
N ILE A 190 2.02 -11.20 1.33
CA ILE A 190 2.68 -9.93 1.67
C ILE A 190 4.20 -10.07 1.70
N ARG A 191 4.74 -11.20 2.17
CA ARG A 191 6.18 -11.46 2.07
C ARG A 191 6.65 -11.51 0.62
N ASN A 192 5.92 -12.18 -0.25
CA ASN A 192 6.30 -12.32 -1.65
C ASN A 192 6.28 -10.96 -2.35
N VAL A 193 5.17 -10.22 -2.22
CA VAL A 193 5.02 -8.90 -2.89
C VAL A 193 6.07 -7.89 -2.42
N LEU A 194 6.55 -7.97 -1.17
CA LEU A 194 7.54 -7.04 -0.63
C LEU A 194 9.00 -7.48 -0.80
N ASN A 195 9.28 -8.60 -1.47
CA ASN A 195 10.64 -9.14 -1.57
C ASN A 195 11.59 -8.20 -2.37
N PRO A 196 12.59 -7.56 -1.72
CA PRO A 196 13.51 -6.64 -2.39
C PRO A 196 14.45 -7.34 -3.38
N GLY A 197 14.59 -8.67 -3.31
CA GLY A 197 15.38 -9.43 -4.28
C GLY A 197 14.71 -9.55 -5.66
N VAL A 198 13.39 -9.38 -5.72
CA VAL A 198 12.59 -9.51 -6.95
C VAL A 198 12.09 -8.17 -7.45
N VAL A 199 11.74 -7.25 -6.54
CA VAL A 199 11.20 -5.93 -6.93
C VAL A 199 12.26 -5.10 -7.65
N ARG A 200 11.90 -4.63 -8.85
CA ARG A 200 12.66 -3.64 -9.62
C ARG A 200 11.74 -2.45 -9.89
N TYR A 201 11.83 -1.46 -9.01
CA TYR A 201 11.03 -0.25 -9.01
C TYR A 201 11.77 0.86 -8.27
N THR A 202 12.21 1.85 -9.04
CA THR A 202 13.12 2.91 -8.60
C THR A 202 12.39 4.24 -8.47
N VAL A 203 13.02 5.21 -7.81
CA VAL A 203 12.50 6.58 -7.74
C VAL A 203 12.27 7.19 -9.13
N GLN A 204 13.05 6.79 -10.14
CA GLN A 204 12.86 7.23 -11.53
C GLN A 204 11.53 6.72 -12.11
N ASP A 205 11.16 5.48 -11.79
CA ASP A 205 9.90 4.87 -12.24
C ASP A 205 8.67 5.58 -11.64
N MET A 206 8.79 6.11 -10.41
CA MET A 206 7.73 6.89 -9.76
C MET A 206 7.48 8.24 -10.42
N VAL A 207 8.54 8.91 -10.91
CA VAL A 207 8.44 10.27 -11.47
C VAL A 207 8.27 10.29 -12.99
N ALA A 208 8.35 9.12 -13.64
CA ALA A 208 8.15 8.99 -15.07
C ALA A 208 6.73 9.44 -15.47
N LEU A 209 6.64 10.34 -16.45
CA LEU A 209 5.40 10.98 -16.90
C LEU A 209 4.37 10.01 -17.48
N GLU A 210 4.84 8.90 -18.05
CA GLU A 210 4.01 7.88 -18.66
C GLU A 210 4.07 6.60 -17.84
N PHE A 211 2.92 6.09 -17.42
CA PHE A 211 2.79 4.79 -16.76
C PHE A 211 2.55 3.71 -17.82
N ASN A 212 3.56 2.87 -18.06
CA ASN A 212 3.42 1.76 -18.99
C ASN A 212 2.69 0.59 -18.32
N GLU A 213 1.38 0.49 -18.55
CA GLU A 213 0.52 -0.59 -18.04
C GLU A 213 0.85 -1.96 -18.66
N SER A 214 1.74 -2.04 -19.65
CA SER A 214 2.20 -3.30 -20.26
C SER A 214 3.52 -3.81 -19.68
N ASP A 215 4.18 -3.05 -18.79
CA ASP A 215 5.44 -3.47 -18.18
C ASP A 215 5.19 -4.26 -16.88
N PRO A 216 5.33 -5.61 -16.89
CA PRO A 216 5.08 -6.44 -15.72
C PRO A 216 6.03 -6.12 -14.56
N ILE A 217 7.26 -5.68 -14.83
CA ILE A 217 8.24 -5.34 -13.81
C ILE A 217 7.78 -4.10 -13.05
N ARG A 218 7.35 -3.08 -13.79
CA ARG A 218 6.85 -1.84 -13.18
C ARG A 218 5.54 -2.07 -12.44
N LEU A 219 4.60 -2.82 -13.01
CA LEU A 219 3.34 -3.20 -12.35
C LEU A 219 3.59 -3.91 -11.01
N ARG A 220 4.55 -4.82 -10.99
CA ARG A 220 4.97 -5.56 -9.78
C ARG A 220 5.52 -4.63 -8.70
N GLY A 221 6.31 -3.65 -9.13
CA GLY A 221 6.88 -2.60 -8.28
C GLY A 221 5.84 -1.70 -7.65
N GLU A 222 4.91 -1.20 -8.46
CA GLU A 222 3.77 -0.41 -8.02
C GLU A 222 2.88 -1.19 -7.04
N ALA A 223 2.65 -2.48 -7.29
CA ALA A 223 1.89 -3.32 -6.36
C ALA A 223 2.56 -3.35 -4.98
N ALA A 224 3.89 -3.52 -4.93
CA ALA A 224 4.65 -3.49 -3.68
C ALA A 224 4.57 -2.11 -2.97
N LEU A 225 4.69 -1.02 -3.74
CA LEU A 225 4.53 0.35 -3.25
C LEU A 225 3.16 0.55 -2.60
N VAL A 226 2.08 0.25 -3.33
CA VAL A 226 0.70 0.42 -2.87
C VAL A 226 0.42 -0.46 -1.64
N VAL A 227 0.98 -1.68 -1.58
CA VAL A 227 0.87 -2.54 -0.40
C VAL A 227 1.53 -1.88 0.83
N LEU A 228 2.74 -1.33 0.71
CA LEU A 228 3.40 -0.63 1.84
C LEU A 228 2.60 0.57 2.34
N GLU A 229 2.07 1.37 1.41
CA GLU A 229 1.19 2.50 1.74
C GLU A 229 -0.06 2.03 2.48
N THR A 230 -0.73 1.01 1.94
CA THR A 230 -1.95 0.44 2.50
C THR A 230 -1.75 -0.09 3.92
N LEU A 231 -0.63 -0.78 4.16
CA LEU A 231 -0.27 -1.28 5.49
C LEU A 231 0.00 -0.11 6.46
N SER A 232 0.61 0.97 5.99
CA SER A 232 0.84 2.18 6.79
C SER A 232 -0.47 2.86 7.18
N ASP A 233 -1.39 3.01 6.22
CA ASP A 233 -2.72 3.60 6.40
C ASP A 233 -3.58 2.77 7.34
N SER A 234 -3.43 1.43 7.29
CA SER A 234 -4.11 0.50 8.19
C SER A 234 -3.71 0.72 9.65
N ILE A 235 -2.42 0.98 9.93
CA ILE A 235 -1.94 1.33 11.28
C ILE A 235 -2.40 2.73 11.67
N GLU A 236 -2.36 3.70 10.75
CA GLU A 236 -2.84 5.07 11.04
C GLU A 236 -4.30 5.09 11.47
N THR A 237 -5.10 4.28 10.78
CA THR A 237 -6.54 4.18 11.02
C THR A 237 -6.85 3.63 12.40
N ASP A 238 -6.20 2.54 12.80
CA ASP A 238 -6.44 1.88 14.08
C ASP A 238 -5.14 1.39 14.72
N PRO A 239 -4.36 2.29 15.35
CA PRO A 239 -3.03 1.97 15.87
C PRO A 239 -3.08 1.13 17.15
N ALA A 240 -4.18 1.21 17.90
CA ALA A 240 -4.36 0.50 19.17
C ALA A 240 -5.18 -0.81 19.02
N GLY A 241 -5.94 -0.96 17.93
CA GLY A 241 -6.82 -2.11 17.71
C GLY A 241 -6.25 -3.17 16.77
N ASN A 242 -7.17 -3.94 16.20
CA ASN A 242 -6.88 -5.02 15.27
C ASN A 242 -7.01 -4.49 13.83
N ASN A 243 -5.88 -4.16 13.22
CA ASN A 243 -5.84 -3.71 11.83
C ASN A 243 -5.26 -4.78 10.89
N LEU A 244 -5.49 -4.60 9.59
CA LEU A 244 -5.02 -5.53 8.56
C LEU A 244 -3.49 -5.64 8.54
N CYS A 245 -2.74 -4.56 8.81
CA CYS A 245 -1.29 -4.64 8.84
C CYS A 245 -0.78 -5.67 9.85
N PHE A 246 -1.26 -5.61 11.09
CA PHE A 246 -0.84 -6.55 12.13
C PHE A 246 -1.17 -8.00 11.77
N LEU A 247 -2.36 -8.24 11.21
CA LEU A 247 -2.77 -9.57 10.76
C LEU A 247 -1.87 -10.09 9.62
N LEU A 248 -1.66 -9.27 8.60
CA LEU A 248 -0.91 -9.64 7.39
C LEU A 248 0.59 -9.78 7.65
N PHE A 249 1.13 -9.03 8.61
CA PHE A 249 2.49 -9.23 9.12
C PHE A 249 2.64 -10.43 10.04
N GLY A 250 1.54 -11.12 10.36
CA GLY A 250 1.55 -12.32 11.19
C GLY A 250 1.89 -12.04 12.64
N PHE A 251 1.63 -10.82 13.14
CA PHE A 251 1.89 -10.50 14.55
C PHE A 251 0.96 -11.31 15.46
N LYS A 252 1.50 -11.75 16.59
CA LYS A 252 0.75 -12.42 17.65
C LYS A 252 -0.41 -11.56 18.13
N HIS A 253 -1.62 -12.07 18.04
CA HIS A 253 -2.84 -11.36 18.43
C HIS A 253 -2.85 -10.94 19.90
N THR A 254 -2.30 -11.77 20.78
CA THR A 254 -2.17 -11.46 22.20
C THR A 254 -0.76 -10.96 22.47
N ILE A 255 -0.66 -9.69 22.86
CA ILE A 255 0.58 -9.14 23.42
C ILE A 255 0.70 -9.70 24.83
N ASP A 256 1.33 -10.87 24.93
CA ASP A 256 1.66 -11.47 26.21
C ASP A 256 2.82 -10.70 26.88
N ALA A 257 3.08 -11.00 28.16
CA ALA A 257 4.18 -10.38 28.90
C ALA A 257 5.56 -10.61 28.23
N SER A 258 5.68 -11.63 27.37
CA SER A 258 6.90 -11.90 26.60
C SER A 258 7.21 -10.77 25.62
N GLY A 259 6.16 -10.10 25.10
CA GLY A 259 6.25 -9.05 24.10
C GLY A 259 7.00 -9.48 22.85
N GLN A 260 6.87 -10.76 22.48
CA GLN A 260 7.32 -11.31 21.21
C GLN A 260 6.33 -10.95 20.09
N LEU A 261 6.84 -10.59 18.91
CA LEU A 261 6.01 -10.37 17.73
C LEU A 261 5.52 -11.67 17.11
N TYR A 262 6.32 -12.72 17.22
CA TYR A 262 6.18 -13.98 16.50
C TYR A 262 6.37 -15.17 17.43
N ASP A 263 5.89 -16.34 17.01
CA ASP A 263 6.30 -17.61 17.61
C ASP A 263 7.74 -17.94 17.21
N ILE A 264 8.44 -18.71 18.04
CA ILE A 264 9.87 -19.01 17.87
C ILE A 264 10.16 -19.66 16.50
N ASP A 265 9.24 -20.49 16.02
CA ASP A 265 9.36 -21.21 14.75
C ASP A 265 8.51 -20.59 13.62
N ALA A 266 8.06 -19.35 13.79
CA ALA A 266 7.25 -18.69 12.78
C ALA A 266 8.09 -18.41 11.52
N PRO A 267 7.56 -18.66 10.31
CA PRO A 267 8.27 -18.35 9.08
C PRO A 267 8.46 -16.82 8.94
N PRO A 268 9.49 -16.37 8.19
CA PRO A 268 9.62 -14.96 7.85
C PRO A 268 8.35 -14.43 7.20
N THR A 269 8.05 -13.16 7.46
CA THR A 269 6.80 -12.46 7.09
C THR A 269 7.10 -11.23 6.25
N GLY A 270 6.05 -10.50 5.82
CA GLY A 270 6.20 -9.20 5.17
C GLY A 270 7.03 -8.19 5.95
N PHE A 271 6.94 -8.18 7.29
CA PHE A 271 7.74 -7.28 8.12
C PHE A 271 9.24 -7.54 7.99
N HIS A 272 9.65 -8.81 7.83
CA HIS A 272 11.05 -9.15 7.61
C HIS A 272 11.56 -8.63 6.27
N GLN A 273 10.70 -8.55 5.25
CA GLN A 273 11.05 -7.96 3.95
C GLN A 273 11.20 -6.43 4.04
N VAL A 274 10.33 -5.77 4.82
CA VAL A 274 10.51 -4.34 5.15
C VAL A 274 11.85 -4.11 5.81
N LEU A 275 12.24 -4.94 6.78
CA LEU A 275 13.54 -4.83 7.43
C LEU A 275 14.70 -5.07 6.44
N SER A 276 14.57 -6.04 5.52
CA SER A 276 15.58 -6.29 4.49
C SER A 276 15.76 -5.09 3.53
N ILE A 277 14.68 -4.40 3.16
CA ILE A 277 14.75 -3.13 2.40
C ILE A 277 15.58 -2.10 3.15
N LEU A 278 15.32 -1.94 4.46
CA LEU A 278 16.01 -0.96 5.30
C LEU A 278 17.48 -1.33 5.54
N GLU A 279 17.80 -2.61 5.73
CA GLU A 279 19.18 -3.09 5.88
C GLU A 279 20.01 -2.83 4.61
N GLN A 280 19.45 -3.13 3.44
CA GLN A 280 20.11 -2.85 2.17
C GLN A 280 20.30 -1.34 1.93
N PHE A 281 19.32 -0.51 2.32
CA PHE A 281 19.46 0.94 2.34
C PHE A 281 20.63 1.38 3.24
N ILE A 282 20.72 0.84 4.46
CA ILE A 282 21.75 1.20 5.43
C ILE A 282 23.15 0.82 4.93
N ALA A 283 23.27 -0.33 4.25
CA ALA A 283 24.53 -0.83 3.71
C ALA A 283 24.97 -0.10 2.43
N ALA A 284 24.04 0.52 1.70
CA ALA A 284 24.33 1.17 0.42
C ALA A 284 25.06 2.51 0.58
N ALA A 285 26.06 2.74 -0.27
CA ALA A 285 26.71 4.04 -0.41
C ALA A 285 25.81 5.06 -1.12
N ASP A 286 25.13 4.61 -2.19
CA ASP A 286 24.08 5.37 -2.88
C ASP A 286 22.77 4.57 -2.88
N PRO A 287 21.91 4.76 -1.87
CA PRO A 287 20.67 3.98 -1.76
C PRO A 287 19.66 4.25 -2.88
N PHE A 288 19.81 5.33 -3.65
CA PHE A 288 18.90 5.62 -4.76
C PHE A 288 19.16 4.77 -6.00
N GLN A 289 20.32 4.11 -6.07
CA GLN A 289 20.66 3.14 -7.11
C GLN A 289 20.15 1.72 -6.80
N LEU A 290 19.59 1.50 -5.61
CA LEU A 290 18.97 0.22 -5.30
C LEU A 290 17.80 -0.03 -6.25
N GLN A 291 17.68 -1.28 -6.71
CA GLN A 291 16.63 -1.68 -7.65
C GLN A 291 15.21 -1.44 -7.13
N PHE A 292 15.02 -1.33 -5.81
CA PHE A 292 13.74 -1.05 -5.16
C PHE A 292 13.71 0.34 -4.50
N SER A 293 14.51 1.30 -4.99
CA SER A 293 14.71 2.59 -4.30
C SER A 293 13.43 3.39 -4.03
N ALA A 294 12.37 3.18 -4.82
CA ALA A 294 11.05 3.76 -4.58
C ALA A 294 10.36 3.23 -3.31
N LEU A 295 10.71 2.04 -2.84
CA LEU A 295 10.10 1.43 -1.65
C LEU A 295 10.73 1.92 -0.33
N ILE A 296 11.86 2.63 -0.39
CA ILE A 296 12.62 3.04 0.80
C ILE A 296 11.78 3.96 1.70
N GLU A 297 11.21 5.03 1.14
CA GLU A 297 10.39 5.97 1.91
C GLU A 297 9.13 5.32 2.49
N PRO A 298 8.31 4.57 1.71
CA PRO A 298 7.16 3.83 2.23
C PRO A 298 7.54 2.84 3.33
N ALA A 299 8.68 2.16 3.22
CA ALA A 299 9.19 1.25 4.25
C ALA A 299 9.54 1.98 5.55
N PHE A 300 10.21 3.14 5.47
CA PHE A 300 10.49 3.98 6.64
C PHE A 300 9.21 4.55 7.25
N ARG A 301 8.27 5.01 6.44
CA ARG A 301 6.96 5.51 6.88
C ARG A 301 6.20 4.44 7.65
N LEU A 302 6.16 3.22 7.13
CA LEU A 302 5.55 2.07 7.79
C LEU A 302 6.22 1.76 9.13
N LEU A 303 7.56 1.72 9.15
CA LEU A 303 8.33 1.52 10.38
C LEU A 303 8.01 2.61 11.41
N GLN A 304 7.96 3.88 11.00
CA GLN A 304 7.63 5.02 11.86
C GLN A 304 6.25 4.87 12.52
N ARG A 305 5.26 4.35 11.79
CA ARG A 305 3.92 4.06 12.34
C ARG A 305 3.96 2.90 13.33
N LEU A 306 4.68 1.83 13.01
CA LEU A 306 4.85 0.68 13.89
C LEU A 306 5.53 1.02 15.22
N VAL A 307 6.48 1.96 15.22
CA VAL A 307 7.16 2.43 16.44
C VAL A 307 6.51 3.69 17.05
N SER A 308 5.30 4.06 16.62
CA SER A 308 4.55 5.15 17.23
C SER A 308 4.19 4.86 18.68
N MET A 309 4.05 5.92 19.49
CA MET A 309 3.62 5.80 20.89
C MET A 309 2.21 5.21 20.98
N ASP A 310 1.37 5.49 20.00
CA ASP A 310 -0.02 5.05 19.93
C ASP A 310 -0.18 3.62 19.37
N CYS A 311 0.89 3.06 18.79
CA CYS A 311 0.86 1.73 18.21
C CYS A 311 1.01 0.66 19.30
N ILE A 312 0.05 -0.25 19.39
CA ILE A 312 0.03 -1.29 20.42
C ILE A 312 1.24 -2.24 20.35
N TYR A 313 1.76 -2.51 19.14
CA TYR A 313 2.94 -3.36 18.92
C TYR A 313 4.27 -2.62 19.05
N SER A 314 4.26 -1.30 19.27
CA SER A 314 5.47 -0.47 19.33
C SER A 314 6.55 -1.01 20.28
N PRO A 315 6.24 -1.44 21.53
CA PRO A 315 7.25 -2.02 22.41
C PRO A 315 7.90 -3.28 21.84
N ALA A 316 7.12 -4.16 21.21
CA ALA A 316 7.60 -5.42 20.64
C ALA A 316 8.44 -5.17 19.38
N VAL A 317 7.99 -4.28 18.50
CA VAL A 317 8.73 -3.83 17.32
C VAL A 317 10.05 -3.17 17.70
N LEU A 318 10.06 -2.28 18.69
CA LEU A 318 11.29 -1.64 19.17
C LEU A 318 12.28 -2.65 19.76
N ARG A 319 11.81 -3.68 20.48
CA ARG A 319 12.66 -4.78 20.95
C ARG A 319 13.29 -5.53 19.78
N PHE A 320 12.51 -5.84 18.75
CA PHE A 320 12.97 -6.55 17.55
C PHE A 320 14.03 -5.75 16.77
N ILE A 321 13.75 -4.48 16.51
CA ILE A 321 14.70 -3.55 15.87
C ILE A 321 15.99 -3.43 16.70
N ARG A 322 15.86 -3.38 18.03
CA ARG A 322 17.00 -3.31 18.95
C ARG A 322 17.84 -4.58 18.91
N SER A 323 17.24 -5.77 18.85
CA SER A 323 18.02 -7.02 18.75
C SER A 323 18.84 -7.11 17.46
N MET A 324 18.40 -6.44 16.40
CA MET A 324 19.11 -6.38 15.12
C MET A 324 20.14 -5.25 15.05
N ASN A 325 20.25 -4.41 16.09
CA ASN A 325 21.08 -3.20 16.10
C ASN A 325 20.79 -2.21 14.95
N LEU A 326 19.61 -2.29 14.32
CA LEU A 326 19.27 -1.53 13.11
C LEU A 326 19.43 -0.02 13.31
N VAL A 327 19.12 0.48 14.51
CA VAL A 327 19.28 1.90 14.87
C VAL A 327 20.73 2.34 14.81
N GLN A 328 21.62 1.53 15.39
CA GLN A 328 23.05 1.83 15.39
C GLN A 328 23.58 1.81 13.96
N GLN A 329 23.19 0.78 13.19
CA GLN A 329 23.57 0.66 11.78
C GLN A 329 23.08 1.86 10.96
N LEU A 330 21.84 2.32 11.18
CA LEU A 330 21.25 3.48 10.50
C LEU A 330 22.06 4.75 10.77
N VAL A 331 22.39 5.04 12.03
CA VAL A 331 23.19 6.22 12.40
C VAL A 331 24.59 6.17 11.82
N THR A 332 25.16 4.97 11.65
CA THR A 332 26.47 4.77 11.02
C THR A 332 26.39 4.58 9.50
N SER A 333 25.21 4.73 8.90
CA SER A 333 25.06 4.49 7.46
C SER A 333 25.90 5.49 6.64
N PRO A 334 26.53 5.04 5.54
CA PRO A 334 27.27 5.92 4.65
C PRO A 334 26.42 7.11 4.17
N PHE A 335 25.16 6.83 3.86
CA PHE A 335 24.21 7.82 3.39
C PHE A 335 23.92 8.95 4.39
N LEU A 336 23.72 8.66 5.69
CA LEU A 336 23.46 9.69 6.70
C LEU A 336 24.74 10.38 7.19
N SER A 337 25.87 9.69 7.15
CA SER A 337 27.17 10.22 7.60
C SER A 337 27.82 11.19 6.59
N THR A 338 27.40 11.18 5.33
CA THR A 338 27.94 12.04 4.27
C THR A 338 27.26 13.42 4.25
N PRO A 339 28.00 14.56 4.26
CA PRO A 339 27.41 15.90 4.23
C PRO A 339 26.71 16.19 2.88
N LEU A 340 25.49 16.75 2.93
CA LEU A 340 24.67 17.09 1.75
C LEU A 340 25.35 18.05 0.77
N SER A 341 26.36 18.80 1.21
CA SER A 341 27.16 19.71 0.36
C SER A 341 28.09 18.98 -0.62
N GLN A 342 28.21 17.66 -0.53
CA GLN A 342 28.93 16.82 -1.51
C GLN A 342 27.95 16.06 -2.43
N ALA A 343 26.64 16.29 -2.29
CA ALA A 343 25.57 15.60 -3.02
C ALA A 343 25.07 16.40 -4.24
N ASP A 344 25.89 17.32 -4.77
CA ASP A 344 25.54 18.21 -5.88
C ASP A 344 25.36 17.46 -7.22
N ASP A 345 25.82 16.20 -7.31
CA ASP A 345 25.68 15.35 -8.50
C ASP A 345 24.37 14.53 -8.55
N LEU A 346 23.54 14.59 -7.50
CA LEU A 346 22.26 13.87 -7.48
C LEU A 346 21.19 14.64 -8.28
N PRO A 347 20.44 13.99 -9.20
CA PRO A 347 19.34 14.64 -9.91
C PRO A 347 18.35 15.26 -8.91
N GLY A 348 17.77 16.42 -9.23
CA GLY A 348 17.01 17.24 -8.27
C GLY A 348 15.90 16.51 -7.50
N HIS A 349 15.29 15.48 -8.09
CA HIS A 349 14.30 14.62 -7.43
C HIS A 349 14.92 13.68 -6.38
N ALA A 350 16.12 13.16 -6.62
CA ALA A 350 16.86 12.35 -5.67
C ALA A 350 17.37 13.19 -4.49
N LEU A 351 17.77 14.46 -4.73
CA LEU A 351 18.11 15.40 -3.67
C LEU A 351 16.89 15.72 -2.78
N TYR A 352 15.71 15.89 -3.38
CA TYR A 352 14.46 16.09 -2.63
C TYR A 352 14.07 14.87 -1.80
N ALA A 353 14.12 13.67 -2.40
CA ALA A 353 13.89 12.41 -1.69
C ALA A 353 14.91 12.19 -0.57
N ALA A 354 16.19 12.54 -0.80
CA ALA A 354 17.24 12.50 0.21
C ALA A 354 16.97 13.42 1.39
N ARG A 355 16.43 14.62 1.15
CA ARG A 355 16.01 15.55 2.20
C ARG A 355 14.84 15.00 3.00
N ILE A 356 13.79 14.50 2.33
CA ILE A 356 12.63 13.88 3.01
C ILE A 356 13.09 12.67 3.83
N LEU A 357 13.92 11.79 3.28
CA LEU A 357 14.39 10.60 4.01
C LEU A 357 15.26 10.97 5.21
N ARG A 358 16.14 11.97 5.08
CA ARG A 358 16.92 12.49 6.22
C ARG A 358 16.01 13.13 7.26
N GLU A 359 15.01 13.88 6.85
CA GLU A 359 14.00 14.44 7.76
C GLU A 359 13.21 13.32 8.44
N LEU A 360 12.70 12.32 7.73
CA LEU A 360 12.01 11.17 8.32
C LEU A 360 12.90 10.42 9.32
N CYS A 361 14.20 10.29 9.03
CA CYS A 361 15.19 9.74 9.96
C CYS A 361 15.47 10.68 11.17
N ALA A 362 15.26 11.99 11.02
CA ALA A 362 15.54 13.02 12.03
C ALA A 362 14.31 13.49 12.84
N VAL A 363 13.08 13.34 12.32
CA VAL A 363 11.84 13.99 12.79
C VAL A 363 11.22 13.36 14.05
N ARG A 364 11.92 12.44 14.72
CA ARG A 364 11.61 12.16 16.13
C ARG A 364 12.83 12.32 17.03
N PRO A 365 13.08 13.56 17.50
CA PRO A 365 13.82 13.81 18.73
C PRO A 365 13.23 13.05 19.92
N SER A 366 11.96 12.61 19.89
CA SER A 366 11.35 11.78 20.93
C SER A 366 11.73 10.29 20.85
N LEU A 367 11.96 9.74 19.65
CA LEU A 367 12.62 8.43 19.49
C LEU A 367 14.07 8.57 19.90
N GLN A 368 14.81 9.56 19.39
CA GLN A 368 16.20 9.77 19.80
C GLN A 368 16.33 10.03 21.31
N SER A 369 15.51 10.86 21.94
CA SER A 369 15.59 11.18 23.37
C SER A 369 15.21 9.99 24.24
N ARG A 370 14.13 9.27 23.92
CA ARG A 370 13.67 8.10 24.69
C ARG A 370 14.57 6.88 24.45
N MET A 371 15.20 6.77 23.27
CA MET A 371 16.23 5.77 22.96
C MET A 371 17.58 6.12 23.57
N VAL A 372 17.96 7.41 23.62
CA VAL A 372 19.15 7.89 24.34
C VAL A 372 18.96 7.74 25.84
N GLU A 373 17.77 7.97 26.39
CA GLU A 373 17.42 7.68 27.79
C GLU A 373 17.44 6.18 28.09
N LEU A 374 16.91 5.33 27.21
CA LEU A 374 16.99 3.86 27.34
C LEU A 374 18.42 3.31 27.17
N LEU A 375 19.27 3.99 26.42
CA LEU A 375 20.69 3.67 26.29
C LEU A 375 21.52 4.24 27.46
N ARG A 376 21.15 5.40 28.00
CA ARG A 376 21.74 6.00 29.22
C ARG A 376 21.38 5.19 30.47
N ALA A 377 20.13 4.71 30.56
CA ALA A 377 19.66 3.86 31.65
C ALA A 377 20.36 2.49 31.70
N ARG A 378 21.07 2.09 30.62
CA ARG A 378 21.79 0.81 30.53
C ARG A 378 23.31 0.93 30.37
N ARG A 379 23.91 2.12 30.37
CA ARG A 379 25.37 2.29 30.28
C ARG A 379 25.92 3.16 31.41
N MET A 380 26.28 2.50 32.50
CA MET A 380 27.56 2.80 33.14
C MET A 380 28.69 2.44 32.14
N VAL A 381 29.62 3.38 31.98
CA VAL A 381 30.96 3.27 31.37
C VAL A 381 31.03 3.06 29.84
N SER A 382 31.30 4.13 29.09
CA SER A 382 32.60 4.33 28.38
C SER A 382 32.50 5.40 27.29
N ARG A 383 33.59 6.16 27.17
CA ARG A 383 33.79 7.44 26.48
C ARG A 383 33.75 7.31 24.94
N ASN A 384 32.87 8.05 24.27
CA ASN A 384 33.11 8.68 22.96
C ASN A 384 31.94 9.58 22.50
N SER A 385 31.62 10.61 23.29
CA SER A 385 30.46 11.50 23.07
C SER A 385 30.76 12.78 22.28
N ARG A 386 31.82 12.82 21.46
CA ARG A 386 32.18 14.04 20.68
C ARG A 386 31.64 14.07 19.24
N GLY A 387 31.35 12.93 18.61
CA GLY A 387 30.85 12.89 17.23
C GLY A 387 29.36 13.27 17.07
N ILE A 388 28.54 13.05 18.09
CA ILE A 388 27.07 13.22 18.00
C ILE A 388 26.62 14.68 18.16
N ARG A 389 27.46 15.58 18.70
CA ARG A 389 27.07 16.99 18.93
C ARG A 389 26.97 17.83 17.66
N ASN A 390 27.66 17.47 16.58
CA ASN A 390 27.69 18.30 15.37
C ASN A 390 26.51 18.05 14.42
N VAL A 391 25.75 16.96 14.60
CA VAL A 391 24.59 16.61 13.78
C VAL A 391 23.29 17.27 14.28
N LEU A 392 23.30 17.83 15.50
CA LEU A 392 22.09 18.24 16.23
C LEU A 392 21.91 19.76 16.39
N ASN A 393 22.61 20.60 15.59
CA ASN A 393 22.50 22.06 15.73
C ASN A 393 21.59 22.66 14.63
N PRO A 394 20.34 23.06 14.94
CA PRO A 394 19.35 23.48 13.95
C PRO A 394 19.54 24.92 13.44
N GLY A 395 20.72 25.52 13.63
CA GLY A 395 20.94 26.97 13.50
C GLY A 395 21.45 27.48 12.14
N VAL A 396 21.59 26.64 11.11
CA VAL A 396 22.22 27.07 9.84
C VAL A 396 21.43 26.62 8.62
N VAL A 397 20.20 27.12 8.47
CA VAL A 397 19.53 27.20 7.16
C VAL A 397 18.88 28.57 7.06
N ARG A 398 19.53 29.51 6.37
CA ARG A 398 18.92 30.79 5.97
C ARG A 398 18.34 30.62 4.57
N TYR A 399 17.00 30.65 4.47
CA TYR A 399 16.28 30.65 3.20
C TYR A 399 16.35 32.04 2.55
N THR A 400 16.50 32.09 1.23
CA THR A 400 16.33 33.35 0.49
C THR A 400 14.89 33.48 -0.04
N VAL A 401 14.41 34.70 -0.18
CA VAL A 401 13.03 35.00 -0.62
C VAL A 401 12.74 34.45 -2.02
N GLN A 402 13.77 34.23 -2.85
CA GLN A 402 13.63 33.57 -4.15
C GLN A 402 13.28 32.08 -4.05
N ASP A 403 13.75 31.37 -3.01
CA ASP A 403 13.37 29.98 -2.74
C ASP A 403 11.88 29.85 -2.38
N MET A 404 11.30 30.88 -1.77
CA MET A 404 9.89 30.91 -1.36
C MET A 404 8.92 31.17 -2.51
N VAL A 405 9.38 31.72 -3.64
CA VAL A 405 8.52 31.98 -4.82
C VAL A 405 8.36 30.73 -5.68
N ALA A 406 9.36 29.84 -5.72
CA ALA A 406 9.25 28.52 -6.36
C ALA A 406 8.30 27.55 -5.62
N LEU A 407 8.08 27.80 -4.32
CA LEU A 407 7.13 27.10 -3.44
C LEU A 407 5.64 27.41 -3.73
N GLY A 408 5.32 28.30 -4.68
CA GLY A 408 3.98 28.84 -4.90
C GLY A 408 3.07 28.15 -5.93
N ARG A 409 3.49 27.08 -6.61
CA ARG A 409 2.70 26.47 -7.71
C ARG A 409 2.51 24.94 -7.65
N SER A 410 2.46 24.36 -6.45
CA SER A 410 1.98 22.98 -6.27
C SER A 410 0.97 22.92 -5.12
N THR A 411 -0.24 22.50 -5.47
CA THR A 411 -1.42 22.34 -4.60
C THR A 411 -1.30 21.19 -3.59
N ALA A 412 -0.09 20.66 -3.34
CA ALA A 412 0.21 19.70 -2.26
C ALA A 412 0.59 20.37 -0.92
N SER A 413 0.65 21.71 -0.87
CA SER A 413 1.08 22.50 0.31
C SER A 413 0.04 22.57 1.44
N ALA A 414 -1.26 22.31 1.18
CA ALA A 414 -2.30 22.44 2.19
C ALA A 414 -2.27 21.32 3.26
N GLY A 415 -1.82 20.12 2.91
CA GLY A 415 -1.73 18.98 3.83
C GLY A 415 -0.57 19.10 4.81
N ILE A 416 0.61 19.50 4.30
CA ILE A 416 1.83 19.64 5.10
C ILE A 416 1.75 20.86 6.03
N ARG A 417 1.15 21.98 5.59
CA ARG A 417 0.89 23.13 6.47
C ARG A 417 -0.17 22.84 7.54
N LYS A 418 -1.22 22.05 7.26
CA LYS A 418 -2.18 21.63 8.29
C LYS A 418 -1.58 20.69 9.33
N LEU A 419 -0.62 19.84 8.94
CA LEU A 419 0.11 18.97 9.87
C LEU A 419 1.06 19.77 10.78
N LEU A 420 1.73 20.80 10.23
CA LEU A 420 2.63 21.66 10.99
C LEU A 420 1.91 22.68 11.89
N PHE A 421 0.74 23.20 11.49
CA PHE A 421 0.02 24.20 12.29
C PHE A 421 -0.80 23.59 13.45
N ARG A 422 -1.25 22.33 13.34
CA ARG A 422 -1.94 21.66 14.46
C ARG A 422 -1.01 21.16 15.57
N PHE A 423 0.30 21.05 15.31
CA PHE A 423 1.30 20.62 16.30
C PHE A 423 1.92 21.78 17.11
N VAL A 424 1.57 23.03 16.80
CA VAL A 424 2.05 24.23 17.53
C VAL A 424 0.99 24.80 18.48
N SER A 425 -0.21 24.19 18.57
CA SER A 425 -1.31 24.68 19.43
C SER A 425 -1.86 23.67 20.44
N THR A 426 -1.14 22.58 20.67
CA THR A 426 -1.31 21.61 21.78
C THR A 426 0.04 20.99 22.06
#